data_AF-A0A165J1W5-F1
#
_entry.id   AF-A0A165J1W5-F1
#
_cell.length_a   1.000
_cell.length_b   1.000
_cell.length_c   1.000
_cell.angle_alpha   90.00
_cell.angle_beta   90.00
_cell.angle_gamma   90.00
#
_symmetry.space_group_name_H-M   'P 1'
#
loop_
_entity.id
_entity.type
_entity.pdbx_description
1 polymer ?
#
loop_
_entity_poly.entity_id
_entity_poly.type
_entity_poly.pdbx_seq_one_letter_code
_entity_poly.pdbx_strand_id
1 'polypeptide(L)'
;MTPAAHGLLRWSLVFVWLATALVSVVELNGQSRALLVSLPPAWTNIAGLAPSLILAGAAADAALGVWMAWRPGRAAYLAALVLMGIMTLLASAIDPSWWLHPLGPLTKNLPIAAILLVLLQDERAKSP
;
A
#
# COMPACT_ATOMS: atom_id res chain seq x y z
N MET A 1 21.16 12.14 -3.45
CA MET A 1 21.32 10.68 -3.72
C MET A 1 21.86 10.46 -5.14
N THR A 2 22.54 9.34 -5.46
CA THR A 2 22.93 9.06 -6.85
C THR A 2 21.68 8.73 -7.70
N PRO A 3 21.66 9.03 -9.02
CA PRO A 3 20.51 8.71 -9.87
C PRO A 3 20.14 7.22 -9.88
N ALA A 4 21.15 6.34 -9.79
CA ALA A 4 20.96 4.90 -9.74
C ALA A 4 20.28 4.45 -8.43
N ALA A 5 20.71 4.97 -7.28
CA ALA A 5 20.08 4.67 -5.99
C ALA A 5 18.65 5.21 -5.92
N HIS A 6 18.41 6.41 -6.46
CA HIS A 6 17.06 6.97 -6.59
C HIS A 6 16.15 6.07 -7.43
N GLY A 7 16.64 5.67 -8.61
CA GLY A 7 15.91 4.78 -9.51
C GLY A 7 15.58 3.44 -8.87
N LEU A 8 16.53 2.83 -8.15
CA LEU A 8 16.34 1.55 -7.46
C LEU A 8 15.22 1.64 -6.42
N LEU A 9 15.28 2.63 -5.53
CA LEU A 9 14.25 2.85 -4.52
C LEU A 9 12.89 3.09 -5.16
N ARG A 10 12.80 3.97 -6.16
CA ARG A 10 11.54 4.26 -6.86
C ARG A 10 10.95 3.01 -7.51
N TRP A 11 11.74 2.28 -8.29
CA TRP A 11 11.23 1.11 -9.01
C TRP A 11 10.90 -0.04 -8.07
N SER A 12 11.60 -0.18 -6.93
CA SER A 12 11.21 -1.13 -5.90
C SER A 12 9.82 -0.82 -5.33
N LEU A 13 9.51 0.45 -5.09
CA LEU A 13 8.18 0.85 -4.64
C LEU A 13 7.14 0.59 -5.74
N VAL A 14 7.36 1.09 -6.96
CA VAL A 14 6.44 0.86 -8.09
C VAL A 14 6.13 -0.63 -8.23
N PHE A 15 7.14 -1.50 -8.16
CA PHE A 15 6.94 -2.94 -8.20
C PHE A 15 6.04 -3.44 -7.05
N VAL A 16 6.32 -3.04 -5.81
CA VAL A 16 5.51 -3.46 -4.65
C VAL A 16 4.05 -3.04 -4.81
N TRP A 17 3.77 -1.79 -5.18
CA TRP A 17 2.40 -1.29 -5.37
C TRP A 17 1.65 -2.00 -6.52
N LEU A 18 2.31 -2.24 -7.65
CA LEU A 18 1.69 -2.96 -8.76
C LEU A 18 1.49 -4.44 -8.45
N ALA A 19 2.44 -5.06 -7.74
CA ALA A 19 2.33 -6.44 -7.30
C ALA A 19 1.19 -6.61 -6.28
N THR A 20 1.03 -5.71 -5.31
CA THR A 20 -0.10 -5.77 -4.36
C THR A 20 -1.44 -5.57 -5.05
N ALA A 21 -1.53 -4.66 -6.03
CA ALA A 21 -2.73 -4.51 -6.84
C ALA A 21 -3.07 -5.79 -7.61
N LEU A 22 -2.09 -6.40 -8.27
CA LEU A 22 -2.29 -7.64 -9.03
C LEU A 22 -2.71 -8.79 -8.12
N VAL A 23 -2.01 -8.99 -6.99
CA VAL A 23 -2.34 -10.03 -6.01
C VAL A 23 -3.75 -9.82 -5.46
N SER A 24 -4.16 -8.58 -5.18
CA SER A 24 -5.51 -8.27 -4.71
C SER A 24 -6.59 -8.64 -5.72
N VAL A 25 -6.34 -8.48 -7.02
CA VAL A 25 -7.26 -8.89 -8.11
C VAL A 25 -7.26 -10.40 -8.30
N VAL A 26 -6.10 -11.06 -8.21
CA VAL A 26 -5.97 -12.52 -8.36
C VAL A 26 -6.61 -13.26 -7.17
N GLU A 27 -6.38 -12.79 -5.95
CA GLU A 27 -6.92 -13.39 -4.73
C GLU A 27 -8.41 -13.15 -4.52
N LEU A 28 -9.00 -12.21 -5.26
CA LEU A 28 -10.43 -11.95 -5.32
C LEU A 28 -11.24 -13.23 -5.63
N ASN A 29 -10.62 -14.21 -6.30
CA ASN A 29 -11.21 -15.51 -6.64
C ASN A 29 -10.88 -16.66 -5.65
N GLY A 30 -9.98 -16.50 -4.67
CA GLY A 30 -9.41 -17.62 -3.90
C GLY A 30 -9.37 -17.47 -2.37
N GLN A 31 -8.82 -16.37 -1.84
CA GLN A 31 -8.53 -16.22 -0.39
C GLN A 31 -9.38 -15.15 0.32
N SER A 32 -9.91 -14.16 -0.41
CA SER A 32 -10.65 -13.02 0.19
C SER A 32 -11.96 -13.41 0.88
N ARG A 33 -12.50 -14.61 0.62
CA ARG A 33 -13.68 -15.14 1.34
C ARG A 33 -13.39 -15.54 2.79
N ALA A 34 -12.15 -15.90 3.12
CA ALA A 34 -11.78 -16.29 4.49
C ALA A 34 -11.61 -15.07 5.41
N LEU A 35 -11.01 -13.98 4.91
CA LEU A 35 -10.92 -12.69 5.61
C LEU A 35 -12.29 -12.04 5.83
N LEU A 36 -13.22 -12.30 4.91
CA LEU A 36 -14.63 -11.89 4.99
C LEU A 36 -15.35 -12.47 6.22
N VAL A 37 -14.96 -13.66 6.67
CA VAL A 37 -15.56 -14.33 7.85
C VAL A 37 -15.01 -13.79 9.16
N SER A 38 -13.80 -13.23 9.16
CA SER A 38 -13.18 -12.60 10.35
C SER A 38 -13.58 -11.14 10.58
N LEU A 39 -14.35 -10.53 9.68
CA LEU A 39 -14.78 -9.14 9.83
C LEU A 39 -15.91 -9.01 10.86
N PRO A 40 -15.99 -7.87 11.59
CA PRO A 40 -17.05 -7.62 12.55
C PRO A 40 -18.46 -7.76 11.93
N PRO A 41 -19.48 -8.22 12.70
CA PRO A 41 -20.85 -8.44 12.23
C PRO A 41 -21.50 -7.25 11.49
N ALA A 42 -21.09 -6.03 11.83
CA ALA A 42 -21.59 -4.81 11.20
C ALA A 42 -21.18 -4.66 9.71
N TRP A 43 -20.09 -5.32 9.28
CA TRP A 43 -19.52 -5.21 7.94
C TRP A 43 -19.88 -6.43 7.07
N THR A 44 -20.13 -7.58 7.68
CA THR A 44 -20.57 -8.81 7.01
C THR A 44 -22.01 -8.75 6.51
N ASN A 45 -22.86 -7.87 7.08
CA ASN A 45 -24.25 -7.71 6.66
C ASN A 45 -24.44 -6.89 5.36
N ILE A 46 -23.38 -6.30 4.79
CA ILE A 46 -23.48 -5.56 3.53
C ILE A 46 -22.91 -6.41 2.40
N ALA A 47 -23.79 -7.10 1.69
CA ALA A 47 -23.44 -7.93 0.55
C ALA A 47 -22.65 -7.13 -0.49
N GLY A 48 -21.45 -7.61 -0.85
CA GLY A 48 -20.60 -7.00 -1.88
C GLY A 48 -19.68 -5.88 -1.40
N LEU A 49 -19.73 -5.46 -0.12
CA LEU A 49 -18.88 -4.37 0.38
C LEU A 49 -17.40 -4.76 0.44
N ALA A 50 -17.08 -5.96 0.91
CA ALA A 50 -15.69 -6.42 0.97
C ALA A 50 -15.02 -6.59 -0.41
N PRO A 51 -15.59 -7.26 -1.42
CA PRO A 51 -14.96 -7.33 -2.75
C PRO A 51 -14.84 -5.95 -3.39
N SER A 52 -15.78 -5.03 -3.12
CA SER A 52 -15.69 -3.64 -3.59
C SER A 52 -14.54 -2.88 -2.91
N LEU A 53 -14.33 -3.08 -1.61
CA LEU A 53 -13.20 -2.48 -0.88
C LEU A 53 -11.85 -3.04 -1.34
N ILE A 54 -11.77 -4.35 -1.60
CA ILE A 54 -10.55 -4.99 -2.12
C ILE A 54 -10.24 -4.45 -3.52
N LEU A 55 -11.25 -4.35 -4.40
CA LEU A 55 -11.07 -3.79 -5.73
C LEU A 55 -10.70 -2.30 -5.68
N ALA A 56 -11.31 -1.53 -4.78
CA ALA A 56 -10.98 -0.12 -4.57
C ALA A 56 -9.55 0.04 -4.06
N GLY A 57 -9.11 -0.79 -3.11
CA GLY A 57 -7.73 -0.84 -2.63
C GLY A 57 -6.75 -1.21 -3.75
N ALA A 58 -7.05 -2.25 -4.53
CA ALA A 58 -6.25 -2.66 -5.68
C ALA A 58 -6.14 -1.55 -6.74
N ALA A 59 -7.24 -0.86 -7.03
CA ALA A 59 -7.26 0.27 -7.97
C ALA A 59 -6.43 1.45 -7.45
N ALA A 60 -6.52 1.74 -6.14
CA ALA A 60 -5.72 2.80 -5.51
C ALA A 60 -4.22 2.47 -5.56
N ASP A 61 -3.86 1.22 -5.28
CA ASP A 61 -2.48 0.75 -5.36
C ASP A 61 -1.94 0.81 -6.79
N ALA A 62 -2.72 0.35 -7.78
CA ALA A 62 -2.35 0.43 -9.18
C ALA A 62 -2.18 1.88 -9.66
N ALA A 63 -3.12 2.76 -9.29
CA ALA A 63 -3.07 4.17 -9.64
C ALA A 63 -1.82 4.85 -9.05
N LEU A 64 -1.48 4.58 -7.78
CA LEU A 64 -0.27 5.09 -7.16
C LEU A 64 1.01 4.55 -7.81
N GLY A 65 1.06 3.24 -8.08
CA GLY A 65 2.20 2.61 -8.74
C GLY A 65 2.47 3.21 -10.13
N VAL A 66 1.42 3.36 -10.95
CA VAL A 66 1.52 3.98 -12.28
C VAL A 66 1.87 5.46 -12.18
N TRP A 67 1.25 6.19 -11.26
CA TRP A 67 1.55 7.62 -11.08
C TRP A 67 3.01 7.84 -10.66
N MET A 68 3.52 7.05 -9.71
CA MET A 68 4.91 7.12 -9.27
C MET A 68 5.90 6.76 -10.38
N ALA A 69 5.53 5.83 -11.26
CA ALA A 69 6.34 5.46 -12.43
C ALA A 69 6.41 6.59 -13.47
N TRP A 70 5.26 7.19 -13.80
CA TRP A 70 5.16 8.17 -14.89
C TRP A 70 5.56 9.60 -14.47
N ARG A 71 5.11 10.05 -13.29
CA ARG A 71 5.41 11.39 -12.76
C ARG A 71 5.93 11.28 -11.32
N PRO A 72 7.17 10.77 -11.14
CA PRO A 72 7.79 10.75 -9.83
C PRO A 72 7.92 12.16 -9.30
N GLY A 73 7.60 12.35 -8.02
CA GLY A 73 7.73 13.63 -7.38
C GLY A 73 7.12 13.66 -5.99
N ARG A 74 7.28 14.80 -5.32
CA ARG A 74 6.86 15.03 -3.95
C ARG A 74 5.40 14.61 -3.68
N ALA A 75 4.49 14.96 -4.60
CA ALA A 75 3.07 14.65 -4.46
C ALA A 75 2.79 13.15 -4.49
N ALA A 76 3.42 12.41 -5.41
CA ALA A 76 3.24 10.96 -5.54
C ALA A 76 3.76 10.22 -4.29
N TYR A 77 4.93 10.60 -3.78
CA TYR A 77 5.48 9.99 -2.56
C TYR A 77 4.65 10.31 -1.31
N LEU A 78 4.15 11.55 -1.19
CA LEU A 78 3.29 11.93 -0.08
C LEU A 78 1.94 11.21 -0.13
N ALA A 79 1.32 11.12 -1.32
CA ALA A 79 0.08 10.38 -1.50
C ALA A 79 0.24 8.89 -1.17
N ALA A 80 1.33 8.28 -1.61
CA ALA A 80 1.65 6.89 -1.27
C ALA A 80 1.83 6.69 0.24
N LEU A 81 2.55 7.61 0.90
CA LEU A 81 2.78 7.57 2.35
C LEU A 81 1.48 7.72 3.13
N VAL A 82 0.63 8.67 2.72
CA VAL A 82 -0.67 8.93 3.38
C VAL A 82 -1.61 7.75 3.18
N LEU A 83 -1.76 7.24 1.95
CA LEU A 83 -2.66 6.11 1.69
C LEU A 83 -2.22 4.88 2.49
N MET A 84 -0.94 4.51 2.38
CA MET A 84 -0.39 3.38 3.12
C MET A 84 -0.52 3.58 4.62
N GLY A 85 -0.27 4.79 5.13
CA GLY A 85 -0.40 5.13 6.55
C GLY A 85 -1.83 4.97 7.07
N ILE A 86 -2.82 5.50 6.35
CA ILE A 86 -4.25 5.35 6.69
C ILE A 86 -4.61 3.86 6.73
N MET A 87 -4.24 3.10 5.70
CA MET A 87 -4.54 1.66 5.64
C MET A 87 -3.86 0.88 6.77
N THR A 88 -2.63 1.23 7.13
CA THR A 88 -1.89 0.60 8.23
C THR A 88 -2.54 0.89 9.58
N LEU A 89 -2.99 2.13 9.80
CA LEU A 89 -3.67 2.53 11.04
C LEU A 89 -5.04 1.86 11.17
N LEU A 90 -5.82 1.81 10.08
CA LEU A 90 -7.09 1.09 10.04
C LEU A 90 -6.89 -0.39 10.36
N ALA A 91 -5.93 -1.04 9.70
CA ALA A 91 -5.61 -2.44 9.96
C ALA A 91 -5.14 -2.68 11.41
N SER A 92 -4.34 -1.76 11.97
CA SER A 92 -3.90 -1.83 13.37
C SER A 92 -5.06 -1.70 14.37
N ALA A 93 -6.07 -0.89 14.03
CA ALA A 93 -7.26 -0.72 14.87
C ALA A 93 -8.22 -1.93 14.79
N ILE A 94 -8.26 -2.62 13.64
CA ILE A 94 -9.06 -3.83 13.45
C ILE A 94 -8.41 -5.03 14.15
N ASP A 95 -7.12 -5.25 13.92
CA ASP A 95 -6.38 -6.36 14.51
C ASP A 95 -4.91 -5.98 14.79
N PRO A 96 -4.58 -5.58 16.03
CA PRO A 96 -3.21 -5.27 16.43
C PRO A 96 -2.25 -6.46 16.33
N SER A 97 -2.75 -7.71 16.32
CA SER A 97 -1.90 -8.90 16.26
C SER A 97 -1.17 -9.03 14.92
N TRP A 98 -1.64 -8.35 13.87
CA TRP A 98 -1.00 -8.32 12.55
C TRP A 98 0.41 -7.70 12.56
N TRP A 99 0.79 -7.00 13.63
CA TRP A 99 2.17 -6.56 13.85
C TRP A 99 3.12 -7.72 14.17
N LEU A 100 2.62 -8.77 14.83
CA LEU A 100 3.39 -9.94 15.26
C LEU A 100 3.17 -11.17 14.38
N HIS A 101 2.36 -11.04 13.33
CA HIS A 101 2.07 -12.13 12.41
C HIS A 101 3.34 -12.56 11.65
N PRO A 102 3.60 -13.87 11.45
CA PRO A 102 4.85 -14.38 10.87
C PRO A 102 5.12 -13.87 9.44
N LEU A 103 4.07 -13.55 8.69
CA LEU A 103 4.17 -12.94 7.35
C LEU A 103 4.36 -11.40 7.37
N GLY A 104 4.35 -10.78 8.55
CA GLY A 104 4.63 -9.35 8.73
C GLY A 104 3.81 -8.38 7.86
N PRO A 105 2.47 -8.52 7.76
CA PRO A 105 1.65 -7.72 6.86
C PRO A 105 1.71 -6.22 7.18
N LEU A 106 1.88 -5.84 8.45
CA LEU A 106 2.04 -4.42 8.85
C LEU A 106 3.51 -4.01 8.98
N THR A 107 4.39 -4.91 9.44
CA THR A 107 5.82 -4.60 9.63
C THR A 107 6.53 -4.28 8.33
N LYS A 108 6.10 -4.86 7.19
CA LYS A 108 6.61 -4.50 5.85
C LYS A 108 6.34 -3.04 5.46
N ASN A 109 5.36 -2.37 6.07
CA ASN A 109 5.06 -0.97 5.75
C ASN A 109 6.07 0.01 6.37
N LEU A 110 6.81 -0.39 7.41
CA LEU A 110 7.87 0.44 8.02
C LEU A 110 9.03 0.71 7.06
N PRO A 111 9.69 -0.29 6.43
CA PRO A 111 10.74 -0.03 5.46
C PRO A 111 10.21 0.71 4.22
N ILE A 112 8.96 0.44 3.79
CA ILE A 112 8.32 1.20 2.69
C ILE A 112 8.17 2.67 3.07
N ALA A 113 7.71 2.97 4.28
CA ALA A 113 7.62 4.33 4.80
C ALA A 113 8.99 5.03 4.83
N ALA A 114 10.02 4.32 5.30
CA ALA A 114 11.38 4.85 5.34
C ALA A 114 11.88 5.21 3.93
N ILE A 115 11.66 4.35 2.93
CA ILE A 115 12.04 4.63 1.54
C ILE A 115 11.29 5.85 1.02
N LEU A 116 9.96 5.92 1.22
CA LEU A 116 9.16 7.07 0.80
C LEU A 116 9.63 8.38 1.43
N LEU A 117 10.00 8.37 2.72
CA LEU A 117 10.53 9.54 3.42
C LEU A 117 11.90 9.97 2.85
N VAL A 118 12.79 9.02 2.55
CA VAL A 118 14.08 9.29 1.90
C VAL A 118 13.87 9.91 0.51
N LEU A 119 12.96 9.35 -0.29
CA LEU A 119 12.61 9.91 -1.59
C LEU A 119 12.02 11.33 -1.47
N LEU A 120 11.17 11.57 -0.47
CA LEU A 120 10.57 12.88 -0.21
C LEU A 120 11.61 13.93 0.20
N GLN A 121 12.63 13.54 0.97
CA GLN A 121 13.75 14.40 1.36
C GLN A 121 14.64 14.74 0.16
N ASP A 122 14.96 13.76 -0.69
CA ASP A 122 15.77 13.97 -1.90
C ASP A 122 15.05 14.92 -2.90
N GLU A 123 13.73 14.83 -3.02
CA GLU A 123 12.93 15.79 -3.82
C GLU A 123 12.90 17.21 -3.23
N ARG A 124 12.82 17.34 -1.90
CA ARG A 124 12.91 18.65 -1.23
C ARG A 124 14.26 19.31 -1.48
N ALA A 125 15.35 18.54 -1.42
CA ALA A 125 16.68 19.07 -1.68
C ALA A 125 16.87 19.57 -3.13
N LYS A 126 16.06 19.08 -4.08
CA LYS A 126 16.07 19.48 -5.50
C LYS A 126 15.16 20.68 -5.81
N SER A 127 14.22 21.01 -4.92
CA SER A 127 13.25 22.10 -5.09
C SER A 127 13.52 23.21 -4.04
N PRO A 128 14.36 24.22 -4.34
CA PRO A 128 14.65 25.31 -3.40
C PRO A 128 13.45 26.23 -3.17
#